data_AF-A0A5N7BCM3-F1
#
_entry.id   AF-A0A5N7BCM3-F1
#
_cell.length_a   1.000
_cell.length_b   1.000
_cell.length_c   1.000
_cell.angle_alpha   90.00
_cell.angle_beta   90.00
_cell.angle_gamma   90.00
#
_symmetry.space_group_name_H-M   'P 1'
#
loop_
_entity.id
_entity.type
_entity.pdbx_description
1 polymer ?
#
loop_
_entity_poly.entity_id
_entity_poly.type
_entity_poly.pdbx_seq_one_letter_code
_entity_poly.pdbx_strand_id
1 'polypeptide(L)'
;MIKAVTALAPKSPCPNNNKFNTPNPKMGLSNDQTDLLIIALKDHGIPLKYTEVESAFINEKEAPENEKWVMEHLSHDTLLSREELTLYKTLKTTGSLQNIIHEADANADRPFLDEDLRKAIDSLNASTAMIQKQTHILSSQYDNLDKELRREGERGVRRGIGIEHLRQRSRSERQSTAAASNELSQEVGTGLKIELENTAVDSKKILSTLAAWLKEDDRVLVGLQQLGSGIGPTTGDATAVKWTAELSTILAHCLAEEIQCRLDRVYLENLRVGQFKTKQNFNGTWDEALIALEGELESLYPEIDILAEMYTKQQYTTPISRALQNHHNQLHIDSHKKLNYILDLIAEMTLSTERLTKSLQDRESFCGILETFNTTYRTKVGDQFSSRPVPRREDFKRRSIQPMPAFTPSTKRIDSLSESHALAAVLRRAGLPSESVSQPEGENAGINVLFGARNHMVGCLQNYCIAADAPLVSEMISSDRASQLLSSSLNVNSHVKTLLTNDIHETELSDLQQKLEHVQEGIQLLDLGVISQRDRSREMFVERWGLT
;
A
#
# COMPACT_ATOMS: atom_id res chain seq x y z
N MET A 1 -28.46 58.12 37.38
CA MET A 1 -29.15 57.07 38.16
C MET A 1 -28.16 55.90 38.24
N ILE A 2 -27.74 55.38 39.41
CA ILE A 2 -28.52 54.59 40.41
C ILE A 2 -28.97 53.27 39.74
N LYS A 3 -28.59 52.04 40.11
CA LYS A 3 -27.82 51.36 41.22
C LYS A 3 -27.23 50.03 40.63
N ALA A 4 -26.39 49.17 41.23
CA ALA A 4 -25.56 49.06 42.46
C ALA A 4 -24.43 48.01 42.16
N VAL A 5 -23.16 48.15 42.59
CA VAL A 5 -22.53 47.73 43.88
C VAL A 5 -22.67 46.24 44.28
N THR A 6 -21.68 45.41 43.89
CA THR A 6 -20.91 44.42 44.71
C THR A 6 -19.79 43.86 43.80
N ALA A 7 -18.48 43.96 44.04
CA ALA A 7 -17.64 43.83 45.25
C ALA A 7 -17.30 42.37 45.63
N LEU A 8 -16.18 41.86 45.10
CA LEU A 8 -15.52 40.62 45.54
C LEU A 8 -14.01 40.72 45.29
N ALA A 9 -13.26 41.10 46.32
CA ALA A 9 -11.79 41.17 46.34
C ALA A 9 -11.20 39.85 46.92
N PRO A 10 -9.93 39.52 46.67
CA PRO A 10 -9.37 38.22 47.06
C PRO A 10 -9.22 38.09 48.58
N LYS A 11 -9.48 36.87 49.10
CA LYS A 11 -9.23 36.53 50.51
C LYS A 11 -7.74 36.37 50.78
N SER A 12 -7.17 37.22 51.61
CA SER A 12 -5.91 36.94 52.32
C SER A 12 -6.18 36.01 53.52
N PRO A 13 -5.28 35.04 53.80
CA PRO A 13 -5.25 34.32 55.06
C PRO A 13 -4.31 35.01 56.06
N CYS A 14 -4.89 35.68 57.06
CA CYS A 14 -4.20 36.16 58.26
C CYS A 14 -4.94 35.64 59.51
N PRO A 15 -4.39 35.78 60.72
CA PRO A 15 -3.42 34.84 61.28
C PRO A 15 -4.03 33.97 62.41
N ASN A 16 -3.39 32.85 62.76
CA ASN A 16 -3.85 32.00 63.86
C ASN A 16 -3.57 32.65 65.24
N ASN A 17 -4.64 33.11 65.89
CA ASN A 17 -4.63 33.61 67.27
C ASN A 17 -4.52 32.45 68.28
N ASN A 18 -3.32 31.95 68.56
CA ASN A 18 -3.08 31.13 69.75
C ASN A 18 -3.06 32.04 70.99
N LYS A 19 -4.16 32.04 71.76
CA LYS A 19 -4.24 32.73 73.05
C LYS A 19 -3.37 32.01 74.09
N PHE A 20 -2.71 32.79 74.93
CA PHE A 20 -2.02 32.29 76.12
C PHE A 20 -3.01 31.62 77.08
N ASN A 21 -2.75 30.36 77.41
CA ASN A 21 -3.25 29.71 78.62
C ASN A 21 -2.02 29.34 79.47
N THR A 22 -1.82 30.02 80.58
CA THR A 22 -0.71 29.78 81.52
C THR A 22 -1.05 28.66 82.51
N PRO A 23 -0.33 27.52 82.53
CA PRO A 23 -0.43 26.55 83.62
C PRO A 23 0.30 27.08 84.86
N ASN A 24 -0.22 26.82 86.06
CA ASN A 24 0.43 27.23 87.32
C ASN A 24 1.70 26.39 87.61
N PRO A 25 2.92 26.96 87.63
CA PRO A 25 4.14 26.20 87.80
C PRO A 25 4.58 26.18 89.28
N LYS A 26 3.76 25.60 90.17
CA LYS A 26 4.02 25.58 91.63
C LYS A 26 3.79 24.23 92.34
N MET A 27 3.64 23.14 91.61
CA MET A 27 3.54 21.77 92.17
C MET A 27 4.48 20.76 91.49
N GLY A 28 5.45 21.23 90.68
CA GLY A 28 6.37 20.37 89.93
C GLY A 28 7.81 20.33 90.47
N LEU A 29 8.36 21.47 90.90
CA LEU A 29 9.81 21.58 91.16
C LEU A 29 10.29 20.90 92.45
N SER A 30 9.44 20.75 93.46
CA SER A 30 9.86 20.24 94.78
C SER A 30 10.32 18.78 94.75
N ASN A 31 9.81 17.96 93.83
CA ASN A 31 10.10 16.53 93.78
C ASN A 31 11.43 16.23 93.05
N ASP A 32 11.69 16.92 91.94
CA ASP A 32 12.94 16.76 91.17
C ASP A 32 14.17 17.08 92.05
N GLN A 33 14.03 18.02 92.99
CA GLN A 33 15.09 18.45 93.92
C GLN A 33 15.32 17.46 95.07
N THR A 34 14.24 16.90 95.65
CA THR A 34 14.38 15.82 96.64
C THR A 34 15.02 14.58 96.03
N ASP A 35 14.62 14.22 94.80
CA ASP A 35 15.18 13.08 94.08
C ASP A 35 16.66 13.30 93.73
N LEU A 36 17.06 14.52 93.32
CA LEU A 36 18.47 14.89 93.12
C LEU A 36 19.32 14.72 94.39
N LEU A 37 18.83 15.20 95.54
CA LEU A 37 19.52 15.03 96.83
C LEU A 37 19.61 13.55 97.23
N ILE A 38 18.55 12.77 97.02
CA ILE A 38 18.52 11.33 97.32
C ILE A 38 19.50 10.55 96.42
N ILE A 39 19.62 10.92 95.14
CA ILE A 39 20.60 10.33 94.22
C ILE A 39 22.03 10.66 94.66
N ALA A 40 22.35 11.94 94.90
CA ALA A 40 23.70 12.36 95.29
C ALA A 40 24.16 11.73 96.63
N LEU A 41 23.30 11.71 97.65
CA LEU A 41 23.61 11.08 98.94
C LEU A 41 23.85 9.56 98.83
N LYS A 42 23.13 8.91 97.92
CA LYS A 42 23.27 7.47 97.62
C LYS A 42 24.56 7.15 96.87
N ASP A 43 24.94 7.96 95.88
CA ASP A 43 26.18 7.80 95.12
C ASP A 43 27.44 8.10 95.97
N HIS A 44 27.32 8.98 96.96
CA HIS A 44 28.36 9.19 97.99
C HIS A 44 28.29 8.19 99.17
N GLY A 45 27.33 7.26 99.16
CA GLY A 45 27.28 6.13 100.09
C GLY A 45 26.86 6.48 101.53
N ILE A 46 26.15 7.58 101.74
CA ILE A 46 25.73 8.03 103.08
C ILE A 46 24.35 7.42 103.43
N PRO A 47 24.24 6.59 104.49
CA PRO A 47 22.97 5.95 104.84
C PRO A 47 22.02 6.93 105.58
N LEU A 48 20.95 7.38 104.91
CA LEU A 48 19.88 8.19 105.51
C LEU A 48 18.53 7.45 105.56
N LYS A 49 17.65 7.92 106.46
CA LYS A 49 16.22 7.55 106.46
C LYS A 49 15.46 8.47 105.51
N TYR A 50 14.85 7.87 104.49
CA TYR A 50 14.03 8.54 103.48
C TYR A 50 13.00 9.52 104.08
N THR A 51 12.31 9.12 105.15
CA THR A 51 11.28 9.91 105.84
C THR A 51 11.78 11.19 106.51
N GLU A 52 13.05 11.24 106.93
CA GLU A 52 13.63 12.44 107.56
C GLU A 52 13.90 13.51 106.48
N VAL A 53 14.34 13.10 105.30
CA VAL A 53 14.55 13.99 104.14
C VAL A 53 13.23 14.59 103.66
N GLU A 54 12.20 13.77 103.41
CA GLU A 54 10.88 14.28 102.98
C GLU A 54 10.31 15.29 103.98
N SER A 55 10.46 15.04 105.29
CA SER A 55 9.98 15.96 106.32
C SER A 55 10.65 17.33 106.29
N ALA A 56 11.93 17.41 105.91
CA ALA A 56 12.69 18.67 105.84
C ALA A 56 12.30 19.56 104.64
N PHE A 57 11.67 18.99 103.61
CA PHE A 57 11.12 19.75 102.48
C PHE A 57 9.61 20.05 102.61
N ILE A 58 8.90 19.36 103.52
CA ILE A 58 7.50 19.65 103.87
C ILE A 58 7.40 20.86 104.84
N ASN A 59 8.46 21.17 105.59
CA ASN A 59 8.51 22.34 106.47
C ASN A 59 8.56 23.66 105.67
N GLU A 60 7.41 24.34 105.55
CA GLU A 60 7.19 25.56 104.74
C GLU A 60 8.12 26.76 105.03
N LYS A 61 8.89 26.73 106.14
CA LYS A 61 9.92 27.73 106.46
C LYS A 61 11.35 27.33 106.07
N GLU A 62 11.64 26.03 106.07
CA GLU A 62 13.00 25.49 105.89
C GLU A 62 13.21 25.02 104.43
N ALA A 63 12.13 24.63 103.74
CA ALA A 63 12.13 24.23 102.33
C ALA A 63 12.92 25.17 101.39
N PRO A 64 12.76 26.52 101.39
CA PRO A 64 13.50 27.38 100.47
C PRO A 64 14.97 27.56 100.84
N GLU A 65 15.34 27.40 102.11
CA GLU A 65 16.75 27.43 102.55
C GLU A 65 17.43 26.10 102.21
N ASN A 66 16.73 24.98 102.36
CA ASN A 66 17.17 23.64 101.94
C ASN A 66 17.29 23.54 100.41
N GLU A 67 16.33 24.04 99.64
CA GLU A 67 16.38 24.15 98.17
C GLU A 67 17.60 24.95 97.70
N LYS A 68 17.85 26.11 98.33
CA LYS A 68 19.01 26.94 98.03
C LYS A 68 20.32 26.25 98.41
N TRP A 69 20.38 25.58 99.56
CA TRP A 69 21.55 24.80 99.98
C TRP A 69 21.86 23.66 99.01
N VAL A 70 20.83 22.95 98.54
CA VAL A 70 20.93 21.90 97.50
C VAL A 70 21.53 22.47 96.23
N MET A 71 21.03 23.60 95.70
CA MET A 71 21.59 24.18 94.47
C MET A 71 23.03 24.68 94.64
N GLU A 72 23.40 25.21 95.81
CA GLU A 72 24.76 25.70 96.07
C GLU A 72 25.78 24.56 96.28
N HIS A 73 25.38 23.42 96.86
CA HIS A 73 26.31 22.35 97.27
C HIS A 73 26.23 21.06 96.44
N LEU A 74 25.15 20.86 95.67
CA LEU A 74 24.94 19.69 94.81
C LEU A 74 24.87 20.06 93.30
N SER A 75 25.52 21.17 92.92
CA SER A 75 25.71 21.56 91.52
C SER A 75 26.81 20.75 90.83
N HIS A 76 26.79 20.71 89.50
CA HIS A 76 27.77 20.01 88.67
C HIS A 76 29.20 20.56 88.81
N ASP A 77 29.35 21.83 89.21
CA ASP A 77 30.66 22.44 89.51
C ASP A 77 31.24 22.01 90.88
N THR A 78 30.39 21.51 91.80
CA THR A 78 30.77 21.12 93.18
C THR A 78 30.80 19.61 93.41
N LEU A 79 30.08 18.82 92.59
CA LEU A 79 30.09 17.36 92.64
C LEU A 79 30.99 16.76 91.55
N LEU A 80 32.13 16.18 91.93
CA LEU A 80 32.88 15.31 91.02
C LEU A 80 32.02 14.09 90.67
N SER A 81 31.77 13.89 89.38
CA SER A 81 31.18 12.67 88.83
C SER A 81 31.96 11.44 89.29
N ARG A 82 31.30 10.28 89.34
CA ARG A 82 31.94 9.00 89.66
C ARG A 82 33.18 8.72 88.81
N GLU A 83 33.13 9.10 87.53
CA GLU A 83 34.22 8.93 86.57
C GLU A 83 35.36 9.93 86.87
N GLU A 84 35.05 11.20 87.11
CA GLU A 84 36.00 12.24 87.50
C GLU A 84 36.67 11.95 88.85
N LEU A 85 35.93 11.38 89.80
CA LEU A 85 36.45 10.95 91.10
C LEU A 85 37.36 9.72 90.96
N THR A 86 37.13 8.84 89.97
CA THR A 86 38.12 7.82 89.61
C THR A 86 39.33 8.40 88.90
N LEU A 87 39.16 9.37 87.99
CA LEU A 87 40.26 10.06 87.30
C LEU A 87 41.14 10.88 88.26
N TYR A 88 40.54 11.61 89.20
CA TYR A 88 41.27 12.33 90.24
C TYR A 88 42.04 11.38 91.15
N LYS A 89 41.45 10.22 91.50
CA LYS A 89 42.16 9.18 92.26
C LYS A 89 43.32 8.59 91.46
N THR A 90 43.16 8.26 90.17
CA THR A 90 44.26 7.73 89.35
C THR A 90 45.35 8.78 89.17
N LEU A 91 45.02 10.02 88.74
CA LEU A 91 45.95 11.14 88.60
C LEU A 91 46.72 11.48 89.89
N LYS A 92 46.10 11.29 91.05
CA LYS A 92 46.74 11.44 92.36
C LYS A 92 47.66 10.26 92.71
N THR A 93 47.32 9.03 92.30
CA THR A 93 48.21 7.86 92.46
C THR A 93 49.35 7.81 91.45
N THR A 94 49.22 8.41 90.26
CA THR A 94 50.28 8.48 89.24
C THR A 94 51.20 9.69 89.38
N GLY A 95 50.90 10.62 90.30
CA GLY A 95 51.65 11.86 90.50
C GLY A 95 51.44 12.93 89.42
N SER A 96 50.80 12.58 88.30
CA SER A 96 50.61 13.45 87.12
C SER A 96 49.90 14.76 87.42
N LEU A 97 49.12 14.82 88.50
CA LEU A 97 48.48 16.06 88.96
C LEU A 97 49.51 17.17 89.28
N GLN A 98 50.69 16.82 89.80
CA GLN A 98 51.75 17.81 90.07
C GLN A 98 52.41 18.29 88.77
N ASN A 99 52.52 17.44 87.74
CA ASN A 99 52.99 17.87 86.43
C ASN A 99 52.00 18.87 85.81
N ILE A 100 50.70 18.58 85.79
CA ILE A 100 49.68 19.49 85.20
C ILE A 100 49.67 20.86 85.91
N ILE A 101 49.93 20.91 87.22
CA ILE A 101 50.03 22.17 87.99
C ILE A 101 51.35 22.93 87.69
N HIS A 102 52.42 22.24 87.29
CA HIS A 102 53.70 22.84 86.88
C HIS A 102 53.82 23.10 85.36
N GLU A 103 53.01 22.44 84.54
CA GLU A 103 52.87 22.62 83.08
C GLU A 103 51.81 23.66 82.72
N ALA A 104 51.20 24.32 83.72
CA ALA A 104 50.53 25.60 83.57
C ALA A 104 51.57 26.68 83.19
N ASP A 105 51.83 26.80 81.88
CA ASP A 105 53.00 27.45 81.30
C ASP A 105 53.21 28.91 81.75
N ALA A 106 54.12 29.11 82.71
CA ALA A 106 54.54 30.41 83.21
C ALA A 106 55.36 31.25 82.20
N ASN A 107 55.45 30.82 80.93
CA ASN A 107 56.01 31.59 79.82
C ASN A 107 54.93 32.28 78.96
N ALA A 108 53.66 32.23 79.36
CA ALA A 108 52.56 32.94 78.69
C ALA A 108 52.77 34.48 78.61
N ASP A 109 53.58 35.05 79.51
CA ASP A 109 53.93 36.49 79.55
C ASP A 109 55.04 36.88 78.56
N ARG A 110 54.95 36.44 77.30
CA ARG A 110 55.64 37.15 76.20
C ARG A 110 54.70 38.24 75.69
N PRO A 111 54.98 39.54 75.95
CA PRO A 111 54.10 40.61 75.49
C PRO A 111 54.00 40.58 73.96
N PHE A 112 52.77 40.64 73.44
CA PHE A 112 52.49 40.67 72.01
C PHE A 112 53.28 41.81 71.35
N LEU A 113 54.12 41.48 70.37
CA LEU A 113 54.75 42.50 69.55
C LEU A 113 53.67 43.16 68.69
N ASP A 114 53.64 44.49 68.69
CA ASP A 114 52.79 45.32 67.85
C ASP A 114 52.92 44.96 66.35
N GLU A 115 54.09 44.49 65.95
CA GLU A 115 54.37 43.99 64.60
C GLU A 115 53.76 42.60 64.29
N ASP A 116 53.57 41.74 65.30
CA ASP A 116 52.88 40.46 65.11
C ASP A 116 51.36 40.65 65.14
N LEU A 117 50.86 41.62 65.92
CA LEU A 117 49.48 42.11 65.82
C LEU A 117 49.20 42.71 64.43
N ARG A 118 50.11 43.53 63.89
CA ARG A 118 50.02 44.09 62.54
C ARG A 118 49.93 43.00 61.47
N LYS A 119 50.81 42.00 61.49
CA LYS A 119 50.75 40.85 60.57
C LYS A 119 49.47 40.03 60.73
N ALA A 120 48.96 39.85 61.95
CA ALA A 120 47.69 39.17 62.18
C ALA A 120 46.51 39.95 61.58
N ILE A 121 46.50 41.28 61.73
CA ILE A 121 45.50 42.18 61.12
C ILE A 121 45.61 42.14 59.60
N ASP A 122 46.80 42.23 59.02
CA ASP A 122 47.00 42.17 57.57
C ASP A 122 46.63 40.80 56.96
N SER A 123 46.94 39.71 57.67
CA SER A 123 46.51 38.36 57.30
C SER A 123 44.99 38.19 57.39
N LEU A 124 44.35 38.71 58.44
CA LEU A 124 42.90 38.71 58.60
C LEU A 124 42.21 39.57 57.53
N ASN A 125 42.77 40.72 57.19
CA ASN A 125 42.28 41.59 56.11
C ASN A 125 42.43 40.91 54.73
N ALA A 126 43.56 40.26 54.45
CA ALA A 126 43.77 39.50 53.22
C ALA A 126 42.80 38.30 53.10
N SER A 127 42.59 37.58 54.20
CA SER A 127 41.60 36.49 54.28
C SER A 127 40.18 37.01 54.08
N THR A 128 39.80 38.11 54.76
CA THR A 128 38.49 38.76 54.61
C THR A 128 38.26 39.23 53.16
N ALA A 129 39.27 39.82 52.52
CA ALA A 129 39.20 40.22 51.11
C ALA A 129 39.13 39.04 50.14
N MET A 130 39.74 37.89 50.47
CA MET A 130 39.59 36.64 49.71
C MET A 130 38.18 36.07 49.86
N ILE A 131 37.65 36.02 51.09
CA ILE A 131 36.28 35.57 51.39
C ILE A 131 35.25 36.47 50.68
N GLN A 132 35.41 37.80 50.70
CA GLN A 132 34.55 38.74 49.97
C GLN A 132 34.58 38.53 48.45
N LYS A 133 35.76 38.22 47.87
CA LYS A 133 35.85 37.84 46.44
C LYS A 133 35.13 36.51 46.19
N GLN A 134 35.28 35.52 47.07
CA GLN A 134 34.63 34.23 46.94
C GLN A 134 33.10 34.32 47.06
N THR A 135 32.57 35.10 48.02
CA THR A 135 31.11 35.32 48.16
C THR A 135 30.54 36.11 46.97
N HIS A 136 31.27 37.09 46.42
CA HIS A 136 30.86 37.76 45.18
C HIS A 136 30.84 36.81 43.97
N ILE A 137 31.83 35.91 43.86
CA ILE A 137 31.85 34.88 42.80
C ILE A 137 30.65 33.93 42.97
N LEU A 138 30.42 33.39 44.17
CA LEU A 138 29.30 32.49 44.47
C LEU A 138 27.94 33.17 44.24
N SER A 139 27.77 34.44 44.62
CA SER A 139 26.56 35.21 44.35
C SER A 139 26.33 35.37 42.84
N SER A 140 27.37 35.68 42.06
CA SER A 140 27.22 35.82 40.61
C SER A 140 26.96 34.48 39.90
N GLN A 141 27.49 33.37 40.43
CA GLN A 141 27.15 32.02 39.98
C GLN A 141 25.69 31.65 40.31
N TYR A 142 25.23 31.94 41.53
CA TYR A 142 23.83 31.72 41.95
C TYR A 142 22.85 32.53 41.08
N ASP A 143 23.10 33.81 40.87
CA ASP A 143 22.27 34.67 40.01
C ASP A 143 22.22 34.16 38.56
N ASN A 144 23.29 33.55 38.06
CA ASN A 144 23.32 32.97 36.72
C ASN A 144 22.59 31.62 36.65
N LEU A 145 22.63 30.82 37.71
CA LEU A 145 21.84 29.59 37.83
C LEU A 145 20.33 29.89 37.93
N ASP A 146 19.90 30.89 38.69
CA ASP A 146 18.48 31.31 38.73
C ASP A 146 18.00 31.81 37.36
N LYS A 147 18.79 32.64 36.67
CA LYS A 147 18.47 33.08 35.29
C LYS A 147 18.34 31.92 34.32
N GLU A 148 19.23 30.93 34.40
CA GLU A 148 19.20 29.80 33.48
C GLU A 148 18.11 28.77 33.82
N LEU A 149 17.77 28.60 35.10
CA LEU A 149 16.60 27.83 35.56
C LEU A 149 15.28 28.44 35.06
N ARG A 150 15.13 29.78 35.15
CA ARG A 150 13.97 30.49 34.58
C ARG A 150 13.88 30.30 33.07
N ARG A 151 15.01 30.41 32.36
CA ARG A 151 15.10 30.17 30.91
C ARG A 151 14.75 28.73 30.55
N GLU A 152 15.17 27.74 31.32
CA GLU A 152 14.76 26.34 31.07
C GLU A 152 13.26 26.14 31.33
N GLY A 153 12.69 26.78 32.35
CA GLY A 153 11.23 26.82 32.54
C GLY A 153 10.50 27.39 31.33
N GLU A 154 10.94 28.53 30.80
CA GLU A 154 10.39 29.10 29.56
C GLU A 154 10.59 28.19 28.33
N ARG A 155 11.78 27.61 28.16
CA ARG A 155 12.06 26.66 27.07
C ARG A 155 11.17 25.42 27.17
N GLY A 156 10.96 24.89 28.36
CA GLY A 156 10.05 23.78 28.65
C GLY A 156 8.61 24.09 28.28
N VAL A 157 8.09 25.26 28.68
CA VAL A 157 6.73 25.70 28.32
C VAL A 157 6.59 25.89 26.80
N ARG A 158 7.54 26.57 26.14
CA ARG A 158 7.53 26.76 24.68
C ARG A 158 7.62 25.42 23.93
N ARG A 159 8.46 24.49 24.40
CA ARG A 159 8.60 23.12 23.86
C ARG A 159 7.31 22.32 24.04
N GLY A 160 6.66 22.40 25.21
CA GLY A 160 5.37 21.74 25.49
C GLY A 160 4.25 22.22 24.57
N ILE A 161 4.11 23.54 24.39
CA ILE A 161 3.14 24.14 23.46
C ILE A 161 3.42 23.69 22.02
N GLY A 162 4.70 23.70 21.59
CA GLY A 162 5.09 23.22 20.26
C GLY A 162 4.77 21.74 20.03
N ILE A 163 5.01 20.87 21.03
CA ILE A 163 4.70 19.44 20.98
C ILE A 163 3.19 19.20 20.87
N GLU A 164 2.36 19.87 21.68
CA GLU A 164 0.91 19.64 21.63
C GLU A 164 0.27 20.24 20.36
N HIS A 165 0.78 21.37 19.86
CA HIS A 165 0.39 21.88 18.54
C HIS A 165 0.73 20.88 17.41
N LEU A 166 1.92 20.27 17.45
CA LEU A 166 2.35 19.29 16.45
C LEU A 166 1.56 17.96 16.57
N ARG A 167 1.22 17.52 17.79
CA ARG A 167 0.28 16.41 18.03
C ARG A 167 -1.11 16.73 17.50
N GLN A 168 -1.64 17.91 17.78
CA GLN A 168 -2.99 18.31 17.33
C GLN A 168 -3.06 18.43 15.81
N ARG A 169 -2.01 18.97 15.17
CA ARG A 169 -1.86 18.96 13.71
C ARG A 169 -1.82 17.52 13.17
N SER A 170 -1.02 16.63 13.75
CA SER A 170 -0.97 15.24 13.29
C SER A 170 -2.31 14.51 13.50
N ARG A 171 -3.07 14.83 14.57
CA ARG A 171 -4.44 14.32 14.77
C ARG A 171 -5.38 14.82 13.67
N SER A 172 -5.38 16.10 13.32
CA SER A 172 -6.25 16.63 12.26
C SER A 172 -5.85 16.14 10.86
N GLU A 173 -4.55 16.01 10.57
CA GLU A 173 -4.06 15.41 9.33
C GLU A 173 -4.50 13.93 9.21
N ARG A 174 -4.34 13.12 10.27
CA ARG A 174 -4.83 11.73 10.31
C ARG A 174 -6.35 11.61 10.21
N GLN A 175 -7.11 12.57 10.74
CA GLN A 175 -8.56 12.61 10.59
C GLN A 175 -8.97 12.98 9.16
N SER A 176 -8.24 13.90 8.52
CA SER A 176 -8.45 14.31 7.14
C SER A 176 -8.15 13.16 6.16
N THR A 177 -7.00 12.49 6.30
CA THR A 177 -6.66 11.34 5.44
C THR A 177 -7.58 10.14 5.66
N ALA A 178 -8.02 9.88 6.91
CA ALA A 178 -9.04 8.87 7.17
C ALA A 178 -10.40 9.23 6.56
N ALA A 179 -10.80 10.51 6.58
CA ALA A 179 -12.04 10.96 5.93
C ALA A 179 -11.97 10.78 4.40
N ALA A 180 -10.88 11.25 3.77
CA ALA A 180 -10.66 11.08 2.32
C ALA A 180 -10.55 9.60 1.91
N SER A 181 -9.95 8.75 2.74
CA SER A 181 -9.89 7.30 2.51
C SER A 181 -11.28 6.64 2.62
N ASN A 182 -12.13 7.08 3.54
CA ASN A 182 -13.51 6.62 3.64
C ASN A 182 -14.34 7.07 2.42
N GLU A 183 -14.15 8.32 1.98
CA GLU A 183 -14.85 8.93 0.84
C GLU A 183 -14.48 8.21 -0.46
N LEU A 184 -13.19 8.04 -0.75
CA LEU A 184 -12.70 7.26 -1.90
C LEU A 184 -13.16 5.79 -1.83
N SER A 185 -13.17 5.18 -0.64
CA SER A 185 -13.73 3.83 -0.48
C SER A 185 -15.22 3.80 -0.80
N GLN A 186 -16.00 4.78 -0.36
CA GLN A 186 -17.44 4.85 -0.67
C GLN A 186 -17.68 5.08 -2.15
N GLU A 187 -16.91 5.94 -2.81
CA GLU A 187 -17.03 6.21 -4.25
C GLU A 187 -16.64 4.98 -5.11
N VAL A 188 -15.55 4.28 -4.78
CA VAL A 188 -15.23 3.00 -5.44
C VAL A 188 -16.33 1.96 -5.19
N GLY A 189 -16.88 1.90 -3.96
CA GLY A 189 -17.95 0.97 -3.61
C GLY A 189 -19.29 1.26 -4.31
N THR A 190 -19.65 2.53 -4.52
CA THR A 190 -20.86 2.91 -5.27
C THR A 190 -20.66 2.77 -6.77
N GLY A 191 -19.52 3.21 -7.31
CA GLY A 191 -19.16 3.03 -8.73
C GLY A 191 -19.16 1.56 -9.13
N LEU A 192 -18.55 0.69 -8.33
CA LEU A 192 -18.53 -0.76 -8.56
C LEU A 192 -19.92 -1.41 -8.46
N LYS A 193 -20.80 -0.90 -7.58
CA LYS A 193 -22.20 -1.33 -7.54
C LYS A 193 -22.95 -0.90 -8.79
N ILE A 194 -22.76 0.34 -9.25
CA ILE A 194 -23.37 0.87 -10.46
C ILE A 194 -22.91 0.05 -11.67
N GLU A 195 -21.63 -0.29 -11.77
CA GLU A 195 -21.12 -1.07 -12.90
C GLU A 195 -21.58 -2.54 -12.89
N LEU A 196 -21.78 -3.13 -11.70
CA LEU A 196 -22.44 -4.43 -11.57
C LEU A 196 -23.93 -4.38 -11.98
N GLU A 197 -24.60 -3.25 -11.75
CA GLU A 197 -25.99 -3.03 -12.20
C GLU A 197 -26.04 -2.76 -13.72
N ASN A 198 -25.08 -2.00 -14.27
CA ASN A 198 -24.91 -1.77 -15.71
C ASN A 198 -24.68 -3.09 -16.46
N THR A 199 -23.76 -3.95 -15.99
CA THR A 199 -23.50 -5.26 -16.61
C THR A 199 -24.73 -6.18 -16.55
N ALA A 200 -25.53 -6.13 -15.47
CA ALA A 200 -26.79 -6.87 -15.34
C ALA A 200 -27.96 -6.29 -16.16
N VAL A 201 -27.91 -5.02 -16.54
CA VAL A 201 -28.82 -4.39 -17.52
C VAL A 201 -28.38 -4.74 -18.94
N ASP A 202 -27.10 -4.68 -19.23
CA ASP A 202 -26.55 -4.92 -20.56
C ASP A 202 -26.52 -6.40 -20.96
N SER A 203 -26.42 -7.32 -20.01
CA SER A 203 -26.62 -8.75 -20.30
C SER A 203 -28.04 -9.02 -20.79
N LYS A 204 -29.06 -8.37 -20.21
CA LYS A 204 -30.45 -8.41 -20.70
C LYS A 204 -30.59 -7.79 -22.08
N LYS A 205 -29.89 -6.68 -22.36
CA LYS A 205 -29.81 -6.09 -23.71
C LYS A 205 -29.22 -7.09 -24.71
N ILE A 206 -28.06 -7.68 -24.41
CA ILE A 206 -27.42 -8.71 -25.25
C ILE A 206 -28.37 -9.88 -25.51
N LEU A 207 -29.00 -10.44 -24.47
CA LEU A 207 -29.95 -11.55 -24.63
C LEU A 207 -31.13 -11.17 -25.54
N SER A 208 -31.61 -9.93 -25.48
CA SER A 208 -32.66 -9.44 -26.38
C SER A 208 -32.19 -9.25 -27.82
N THR A 209 -30.95 -8.80 -28.05
CA THR A 209 -30.40 -8.67 -29.42
C THR A 209 -30.00 -10.03 -29.99
N LEU A 210 -29.48 -10.96 -29.19
CA LEU A 210 -29.31 -12.37 -29.54
C LEU A 210 -30.61 -13.01 -29.98
N ALA A 211 -31.68 -12.85 -29.20
CA ALA A 211 -32.99 -13.43 -29.52
C ALA A 211 -33.68 -12.77 -30.72
N ALA A 212 -33.28 -11.55 -31.10
CA ALA A 212 -33.70 -10.91 -32.35
C ALA A 212 -32.87 -11.39 -33.54
N TRP A 213 -31.55 -11.54 -33.35
CA TRP A 213 -30.62 -12.01 -34.38
C TRP A 213 -30.82 -13.47 -34.74
N LEU A 214 -30.97 -14.38 -33.77
CA LEU A 214 -31.30 -15.79 -34.01
C LEU A 214 -32.60 -15.96 -34.79
N LYS A 215 -33.59 -15.07 -34.61
CA LYS A 215 -34.84 -15.08 -35.39
C LYS A 215 -34.67 -14.57 -36.83
N GLU A 216 -33.65 -13.75 -37.09
CA GLU A 216 -33.27 -13.36 -38.44
C GLU A 216 -32.55 -14.53 -39.13
N ASP A 217 -31.60 -15.16 -38.43
CA ASP A 217 -30.92 -16.36 -38.91
C ASP A 217 -31.90 -17.53 -39.17
N ASP A 218 -32.87 -17.79 -38.29
CA ASP A 218 -33.96 -18.75 -38.52
C ASP A 218 -34.75 -18.41 -39.81
N ARG A 219 -35.03 -17.13 -40.05
CA ARG A 219 -35.74 -16.67 -41.26
C ARG A 219 -34.90 -16.88 -42.52
N VAL A 220 -33.59 -16.63 -42.43
CA VAL A 220 -32.62 -16.89 -43.51
C VAL A 220 -32.54 -18.39 -43.79
N LEU A 221 -32.48 -19.25 -42.77
CA LEU A 221 -32.47 -20.72 -42.92
C LEU A 221 -33.74 -21.25 -43.57
N VAL A 222 -34.93 -20.71 -43.25
CA VAL A 222 -36.18 -21.06 -43.94
C VAL A 222 -36.15 -20.65 -45.41
N GLY A 223 -35.63 -19.45 -45.73
CA GLY A 223 -35.43 -19.02 -47.12
C GLY A 223 -34.43 -19.89 -47.89
N LEU A 224 -33.36 -20.32 -47.22
CA LEU A 224 -32.32 -21.22 -47.73
C LEU A 224 -32.86 -22.63 -47.96
N GLN A 225 -33.70 -23.15 -47.06
CA GLN A 225 -34.43 -24.41 -47.24
C GLN A 225 -35.39 -24.33 -48.44
N GLN A 226 -36.12 -23.22 -48.60
CA GLN A 226 -37.00 -23.01 -49.75
C GLN A 226 -36.20 -22.97 -51.06
N LEU A 227 -35.06 -22.28 -51.08
CA LEU A 227 -34.17 -22.21 -52.24
C LEU A 227 -33.58 -23.58 -52.61
N GLY A 228 -33.16 -24.35 -51.60
CA GLY A 228 -32.66 -25.72 -51.75
C GLY A 228 -33.73 -26.70 -52.25
N SER A 229 -34.99 -26.54 -51.83
CA SER A 229 -36.09 -27.38 -52.32
C SER A 229 -36.32 -27.22 -53.84
N GLY A 230 -35.93 -26.07 -54.41
CA GLY A 230 -35.91 -25.80 -55.84
C GLY A 230 -34.69 -26.33 -56.60
N ILE A 231 -34.00 -27.36 -56.06
CA ILE A 231 -32.81 -28.03 -56.64
C ILE A 231 -33.08 -29.56 -56.77
N GLY A 232 -34.33 -29.93 -57.07
CA GLY A 232 -34.72 -31.33 -57.28
C GLY A 232 -34.12 -31.94 -58.56
N PRO A 233 -33.82 -33.26 -58.57
CA PRO A 233 -33.26 -33.93 -59.74
C PRO A 233 -34.26 -34.00 -60.90
N THR A 234 -33.82 -33.61 -62.10
CA THR A 234 -34.66 -33.55 -63.31
C THR A 234 -34.83 -34.92 -63.95
N THR A 235 -35.56 -35.82 -63.28
CA THR A 235 -35.78 -37.21 -63.71
C THR A 235 -36.47 -37.32 -65.08
N GLY A 236 -37.24 -36.30 -65.49
CA GLY A 236 -37.98 -36.29 -66.75
C GLY A 236 -37.12 -36.29 -68.02
N ASP A 237 -35.92 -35.69 -68.00
CA ASP A 237 -35.08 -35.59 -69.20
C ASP A 237 -34.57 -36.96 -69.64
N ALA A 238 -34.18 -37.80 -68.68
CA ALA A 238 -33.70 -39.16 -68.94
C ALA A 238 -34.79 -40.10 -69.49
N THR A 239 -36.06 -39.88 -69.14
CA THR A 239 -37.19 -40.58 -69.77
C THR A 239 -37.55 -39.99 -71.12
N ALA A 240 -37.47 -38.66 -71.29
CA ALA A 240 -37.72 -37.98 -72.57
C ALA A 240 -36.72 -38.42 -73.65
N VAL A 241 -35.43 -38.51 -73.35
CA VAL A 241 -34.41 -39.01 -74.32
C VAL A 241 -34.77 -40.42 -74.81
N LYS A 242 -35.11 -41.34 -73.90
CA LYS A 242 -35.51 -42.71 -74.27
C LYS A 242 -36.76 -42.73 -75.16
N TRP A 243 -37.82 -42.04 -74.74
CA TRP A 243 -39.05 -41.90 -75.53
C TRP A 243 -38.77 -41.31 -76.92
N THR A 244 -37.88 -40.33 -77.06
CA THR A 244 -37.56 -39.74 -78.37
C THR A 244 -36.77 -40.68 -79.27
N ALA A 245 -35.93 -41.56 -78.69
CA ALA A 245 -35.26 -42.62 -79.45
C ALA A 245 -36.27 -43.67 -79.93
N GLU A 246 -37.12 -44.16 -79.03
CA GLU A 246 -38.19 -45.14 -79.31
C GLU A 246 -39.19 -44.62 -80.36
N LEU A 247 -39.59 -43.34 -80.30
CA LEU A 247 -40.45 -42.74 -81.31
C LEU A 247 -39.74 -42.55 -82.67
N SER A 248 -38.43 -42.30 -82.67
CA SER A 248 -37.65 -42.08 -83.89
C SER A 248 -37.37 -43.34 -84.70
N THR A 249 -37.28 -44.51 -84.05
CA THR A 249 -37.17 -45.81 -84.74
C THR A 249 -38.52 -46.25 -85.32
N ILE A 250 -39.63 -46.02 -84.62
CA ILE A 250 -40.98 -46.22 -85.16
C ILE A 250 -41.20 -45.32 -86.39
N LEU A 251 -40.83 -44.04 -86.30
CA LEU A 251 -40.92 -43.11 -87.42
C LEU A 251 -40.04 -43.52 -88.62
N ALA A 252 -38.84 -44.05 -88.36
CA ALA A 252 -37.97 -44.56 -89.43
C ALA A 252 -38.61 -45.75 -90.15
N HIS A 253 -39.15 -46.71 -89.40
CA HIS A 253 -39.80 -47.89 -89.95
C HIS A 253 -41.01 -47.51 -90.81
N CYS A 254 -41.92 -46.65 -90.33
CA CYS A 254 -43.08 -46.24 -91.11
C CYS A 254 -42.72 -45.38 -92.34
N LEU A 255 -41.62 -44.60 -92.29
CA LEU A 255 -41.12 -43.87 -93.48
C LEU A 255 -40.52 -44.84 -94.50
N ALA A 256 -39.78 -45.86 -94.07
CA ALA A 256 -39.29 -46.90 -94.95
C ALA A 256 -40.44 -47.67 -95.60
N GLU A 257 -41.42 -48.14 -94.80
CA GLU A 257 -42.64 -48.79 -95.29
C GLU A 257 -43.40 -47.93 -96.32
N GLU A 258 -43.52 -46.62 -96.11
CA GLU A 258 -44.17 -45.72 -97.09
C GLU A 258 -43.39 -45.65 -98.41
N ILE A 259 -42.06 -45.51 -98.33
CA ILE A 259 -41.19 -45.44 -99.52
C ILE A 259 -41.22 -46.78 -100.28
N GLN A 260 -41.13 -47.90 -99.57
CA GLN A 260 -41.21 -49.26 -100.13
C GLN A 260 -42.58 -49.51 -100.77
N CYS A 261 -43.69 -49.27 -100.07
CA CYS A 261 -45.04 -49.40 -100.64
C CYS A 261 -45.28 -48.50 -101.87
N ARG A 262 -44.63 -47.33 -101.93
CA ARG A 262 -44.70 -46.42 -103.08
C ARG A 262 -43.83 -46.92 -104.24
N LEU A 263 -42.68 -47.50 -103.96
CA LEU A 263 -41.79 -48.14 -104.95
C LEU A 263 -42.49 -49.36 -105.57
N ASP A 264 -43.04 -50.25 -104.74
CA ASP A 264 -43.85 -51.41 -105.15
C ASP A 264 -45.01 -50.99 -106.05
N ARG A 265 -45.75 -49.94 -105.67
CA ARG A 265 -46.88 -49.45 -106.48
C ARG A 265 -46.41 -48.95 -107.84
N VAL A 266 -45.33 -48.18 -107.90
CA VAL A 266 -44.76 -47.67 -109.16
C VAL A 266 -44.18 -48.80 -110.01
N TYR A 267 -43.57 -49.81 -109.40
CA TYR A 267 -43.07 -51.02 -110.08
C TYR A 267 -44.23 -51.82 -110.71
N LEU A 268 -45.29 -52.10 -109.95
CA LEU A 268 -46.49 -52.80 -110.43
C LEU A 268 -47.28 -52.00 -111.48
N GLU A 269 -47.38 -50.67 -111.33
CA GLU A 269 -47.96 -49.78 -112.34
C GLU A 269 -47.15 -49.81 -113.64
N ASN A 270 -45.81 -49.78 -113.56
CA ASN A 270 -44.93 -49.87 -114.73
C ASN A 270 -44.94 -51.25 -115.40
N LEU A 271 -44.96 -52.35 -114.64
CA LEU A 271 -45.14 -53.70 -115.19
C LEU A 271 -46.47 -53.80 -115.96
N ARG A 272 -47.55 -53.25 -115.41
CA ARG A 272 -48.87 -53.25 -116.04
C ARG A 272 -48.89 -52.41 -117.33
N VAL A 273 -48.27 -51.22 -117.34
CA VAL A 273 -48.11 -50.40 -118.55
C VAL A 273 -47.17 -51.06 -119.57
N GLY A 274 -46.15 -51.77 -119.11
CA GLY A 274 -45.23 -52.58 -119.91
C GLY A 274 -45.97 -53.67 -120.66
N GLN A 275 -46.77 -54.49 -119.98
CA GLN A 275 -47.56 -55.59 -120.55
C GLN A 275 -48.53 -55.15 -121.67
N PHE A 276 -49.02 -53.90 -121.64
CA PHE A 276 -49.82 -53.34 -122.75
C PHE A 276 -48.98 -52.96 -123.98
N LYS A 277 -47.66 -52.75 -123.83
CA LYS A 277 -46.72 -52.41 -124.90
C LYS A 277 -45.97 -53.63 -125.46
N THR A 278 -45.65 -54.65 -124.65
CA THR A 278 -44.86 -55.83 -125.07
C THR A 278 -45.52 -56.74 -126.10
N LYS A 279 -46.75 -56.46 -126.54
CA LYS A 279 -47.42 -57.21 -127.62
C LYS A 279 -46.84 -56.99 -129.02
N GLN A 280 -45.80 -56.15 -129.15
CA GLN A 280 -44.93 -56.13 -130.31
C GLN A 280 -43.45 -56.24 -129.90
N ASN A 281 -42.81 -57.33 -130.35
CA ASN A 281 -41.36 -57.54 -130.50
C ASN A 281 -40.45 -57.25 -129.29
N PHE A 282 -39.98 -58.28 -128.58
CA PHE A 282 -38.66 -58.24 -127.94
C PHE A 282 -37.88 -59.57 -128.02
N ASN A 283 -36.55 -59.43 -128.10
CA ASN A 283 -35.57 -60.50 -127.98
C ASN A 283 -35.15 -60.69 -126.51
N GLY A 284 -34.50 -61.82 -126.19
CA GLY A 284 -34.11 -62.22 -124.84
C GLY A 284 -33.13 -61.30 -124.08
N THR A 285 -32.61 -60.22 -124.67
CA THR A 285 -31.81 -59.21 -123.96
C THR A 285 -32.61 -58.41 -122.93
N TRP A 286 -33.95 -58.49 -122.93
CA TRP A 286 -34.79 -57.88 -121.90
C TRP A 286 -34.91 -58.70 -120.62
N ASP A 287 -34.66 -60.01 -120.69
CA ASP A 287 -34.74 -60.93 -119.55
C ASP A 287 -33.57 -60.65 -118.58
N GLU A 288 -32.35 -60.59 -119.13
CA GLU A 288 -31.12 -60.24 -118.40
C GLU A 288 -31.18 -58.82 -117.80
N ALA A 289 -31.79 -57.86 -118.50
CA ALA A 289 -31.99 -56.50 -118.00
C ALA A 289 -33.06 -56.40 -116.90
N LEU A 290 -34.09 -57.26 -116.91
CA LEU A 290 -35.08 -57.35 -115.85
C LEU A 290 -34.49 -57.99 -114.59
N ILE A 291 -33.70 -59.06 -114.73
CA ILE A 291 -33.01 -59.73 -113.61
C ILE A 291 -31.99 -58.79 -112.96
N ALA A 292 -31.26 -57.99 -113.75
CA ALA A 292 -30.37 -56.96 -113.22
C ALA A 292 -31.12 -55.90 -112.41
N LEU A 293 -32.25 -55.40 -112.93
CA LEU A 293 -33.09 -54.42 -112.25
C LEU A 293 -33.74 -54.99 -110.98
N GLU A 294 -34.11 -56.27 -110.97
CA GLU A 294 -34.63 -56.97 -109.79
C GLU A 294 -33.58 -57.09 -108.69
N GLY A 295 -32.33 -57.43 -109.02
CA GLY A 295 -31.21 -57.43 -108.08
C GLY A 295 -30.81 -56.03 -107.56
N GLU A 296 -30.88 -55.00 -108.40
CA GLU A 296 -30.72 -53.60 -107.96
C GLU A 296 -31.86 -53.19 -107.00
N LEU A 297 -33.09 -53.65 -107.25
CA LEU A 297 -34.25 -53.38 -106.40
C LEU A 297 -34.14 -54.10 -105.05
N GLU A 298 -33.77 -55.38 -105.02
CA GLU A 298 -33.49 -56.14 -103.78
C GLU A 298 -32.41 -55.47 -102.93
N SER A 299 -31.37 -54.89 -103.56
CA SER A 299 -30.33 -54.13 -102.85
C SER A 299 -30.82 -52.78 -102.32
N LEU A 300 -31.89 -52.21 -102.86
CA LEU A 300 -32.38 -50.88 -102.50
C LEU A 300 -33.30 -50.88 -101.27
N TYR A 301 -34.08 -51.95 -101.02
CA TYR A 301 -34.93 -52.07 -99.83
C TYR A 301 -34.17 -51.85 -98.50
N PRO A 302 -33.04 -52.52 -98.20
CA PRO A 302 -32.29 -52.29 -96.96
C PRO A 302 -31.56 -50.94 -96.94
N GLU A 303 -31.25 -50.34 -98.10
CA GLU A 303 -30.72 -48.97 -98.13
C GLU A 303 -31.82 -47.95 -97.76
N ILE A 304 -33.08 -48.16 -98.19
CA ILE A 304 -34.22 -47.34 -97.77
C ILE A 304 -34.40 -47.36 -96.24
N ASP A 305 -34.29 -48.54 -95.60
CA ASP A 305 -34.38 -48.66 -94.13
C ASP A 305 -33.28 -47.83 -93.44
N ILE A 306 -32.02 -47.96 -93.90
CA ILE A 306 -30.86 -47.25 -93.34
C ILE A 306 -30.98 -45.74 -93.58
N LEU A 307 -31.41 -45.31 -94.76
CA LEU A 307 -31.60 -43.89 -95.10
C LEU A 307 -32.75 -43.27 -94.30
N ALA A 308 -33.85 -44.00 -94.08
CA ALA A 308 -34.95 -43.56 -93.22
C ALA A 308 -34.50 -43.40 -91.76
N GLU A 309 -33.74 -44.37 -91.22
CA GLU A 309 -33.19 -44.30 -89.86
C GLU A 309 -32.18 -43.16 -89.70
N MET A 310 -31.30 -42.96 -90.69
CA MET A 310 -30.37 -41.83 -90.70
C MET A 310 -31.10 -40.48 -90.78
N TYR A 311 -32.15 -40.38 -91.60
CA TYR A 311 -32.98 -39.18 -91.72
C TYR A 311 -33.68 -38.83 -90.41
N THR A 312 -34.36 -39.77 -89.74
CA THR A 312 -35.04 -39.46 -88.47
C THR A 312 -34.05 -39.15 -87.34
N LYS A 313 -32.91 -39.85 -87.28
CA LYS A 313 -31.81 -39.55 -86.35
C LYS A 313 -31.26 -38.14 -86.55
N GLN A 314 -31.05 -37.71 -87.80
CA GLN A 314 -30.54 -36.37 -88.11
C GLN A 314 -31.57 -35.27 -87.84
N GLN A 315 -32.82 -35.47 -88.28
CA GLN A 315 -33.86 -34.44 -88.29
C GLN A 315 -34.59 -34.27 -86.95
N TYR A 316 -34.69 -35.33 -86.14
CA TYR A 316 -35.44 -35.31 -84.87
C TYR A 316 -34.57 -35.70 -83.67
N THR A 317 -33.97 -36.89 -83.65
CA THR A 317 -33.29 -37.42 -82.45
C THR A 317 -32.09 -36.55 -82.04
N THR A 318 -31.28 -36.12 -83.01
CA THR A 318 -30.10 -35.27 -82.76
C THR A 318 -30.46 -33.87 -82.23
N PRO A 319 -31.34 -33.08 -82.87
CA PRO A 319 -31.71 -31.76 -82.34
C PRO A 319 -32.48 -31.83 -81.01
N ILE A 320 -33.35 -32.83 -80.80
CA ILE A 320 -34.07 -32.98 -79.53
C ILE A 320 -33.10 -33.36 -78.40
N SER A 321 -32.19 -34.31 -78.61
CA SER A 321 -31.15 -34.67 -77.64
C SER A 321 -30.26 -33.47 -77.29
N ARG A 322 -29.86 -32.67 -78.30
CA ARG A 322 -29.09 -31.42 -78.08
C ARG A 322 -29.89 -30.37 -77.30
N ALA A 323 -31.19 -30.22 -77.56
CA ALA A 323 -32.04 -29.30 -76.83
C ALA A 323 -32.20 -29.70 -75.36
N LEU A 324 -32.43 -31.00 -75.09
CA LEU A 324 -32.48 -31.56 -73.74
C LEU A 324 -31.13 -31.41 -73.01
N GLN A 325 -30.01 -31.69 -73.68
CA GLN A 325 -28.68 -31.50 -73.09
C GLN A 325 -28.41 -30.02 -72.75
N ASN A 326 -28.81 -29.08 -73.62
CA ASN A 326 -28.70 -27.65 -73.35
C ASN A 326 -29.60 -27.21 -72.18
N HIS A 327 -30.82 -27.75 -72.08
CA HIS A 327 -31.72 -27.48 -70.94
C HIS A 327 -31.14 -28.01 -69.63
N HIS A 328 -30.66 -29.25 -69.63
CA HIS A 328 -30.00 -29.89 -68.50
C HIS A 328 -28.75 -29.13 -68.04
N ASN A 329 -27.90 -28.70 -68.99
CA ASN A 329 -26.74 -27.86 -68.70
C ASN A 329 -27.14 -26.51 -68.07
N GLN A 330 -28.20 -25.87 -68.57
CA GLN A 330 -28.71 -24.61 -68.00
C GLN A 330 -29.26 -24.83 -66.58
N LEU A 331 -30.03 -25.89 -66.34
CA LEU A 331 -30.51 -26.27 -65.01
C LEU A 331 -29.36 -26.58 -64.05
N HIS A 332 -28.28 -27.21 -64.51
CA HIS A 332 -27.06 -27.42 -63.73
C HIS A 332 -26.34 -26.10 -63.41
N ILE A 333 -26.21 -25.19 -64.38
CA ILE A 333 -25.60 -23.88 -64.16
C ILE A 333 -26.42 -23.08 -63.14
N ASP A 334 -27.74 -23.09 -63.24
CA ASP A 334 -28.61 -22.33 -62.33
C ASP A 334 -28.78 -23.01 -60.95
N SER A 335 -28.66 -24.33 -60.85
CA SER A 335 -28.56 -25.02 -59.56
C SER A 335 -27.22 -24.75 -58.88
N HIS A 336 -26.10 -24.78 -59.60
CA HIS A 336 -24.79 -24.40 -59.06
C HIS A 336 -24.76 -22.93 -58.57
N LYS A 337 -25.38 -21.99 -59.28
CA LYS A 337 -25.53 -20.60 -58.78
C LYS A 337 -26.27 -20.55 -57.45
N LYS A 338 -27.38 -21.30 -57.31
CA LYS A 338 -28.13 -21.40 -56.05
C LYS A 338 -27.29 -22.03 -54.94
N LEU A 339 -26.58 -23.12 -55.23
CA LEU A 339 -25.72 -23.81 -54.26
C LEU A 339 -24.55 -22.94 -53.79
N ASN A 340 -23.93 -22.17 -54.69
CA ASN A 340 -22.88 -21.21 -54.31
C ASN A 340 -23.45 -20.10 -53.42
N TYR A 341 -24.58 -19.50 -53.78
CA TYR A 341 -25.24 -18.49 -52.93
C TYR A 341 -25.64 -19.06 -51.55
N ILE A 342 -26.10 -20.31 -51.49
CA ILE A 342 -26.38 -21.04 -50.25
C ILE A 342 -25.10 -21.21 -49.40
N LEU A 343 -23.97 -21.55 -50.03
CA LEU A 343 -22.68 -21.70 -49.37
C LEU A 343 -22.13 -20.36 -48.85
N ASP A 344 -22.15 -19.32 -49.67
CA ASP A 344 -21.70 -17.96 -49.33
C ASP A 344 -22.51 -17.43 -48.13
N LEU A 345 -23.83 -17.60 -48.15
CA LEU A 345 -24.72 -17.16 -47.07
C LEU A 345 -24.50 -17.95 -45.76
N ILE A 346 -24.27 -19.27 -45.84
CA ILE A 346 -23.88 -20.08 -44.67
C ILE A 346 -22.52 -19.65 -44.13
N ALA A 347 -21.57 -19.27 -44.99
CA ALA A 347 -20.27 -18.75 -44.56
C ALA A 347 -20.41 -17.40 -43.85
N GLU A 348 -21.24 -16.48 -44.36
CA GLU A 348 -21.54 -15.21 -43.69
C GLU A 348 -22.21 -15.40 -42.33
N MET A 349 -23.21 -16.30 -42.23
CA MET A 349 -23.85 -16.67 -40.96
C MET A 349 -22.86 -17.31 -39.96
N THR A 350 -21.93 -18.14 -40.44
CA THR A 350 -20.90 -18.75 -39.59
C THR A 350 -19.93 -17.69 -39.06
N LEU A 351 -19.49 -16.75 -39.91
CA LEU A 351 -18.58 -15.67 -39.53
C LEU A 351 -19.23 -14.63 -38.60
N SER A 352 -20.54 -14.37 -38.74
CA SER A 352 -21.28 -13.51 -37.81
C SER A 352 -21.52 -14.21 -36.47
N THR A 353 -21.84 -15.52 -36.48
CA THR A 353 -21.88 -16.35 -35.26
C THR A 353 -20.56 -16.29 -34.50
N GLU A 354 -19.44 -16.58 -35.17
CA GLU A 354 -18.10 -16.61 -34.55
C GLU A 354 -17.72 -15.24 -33.95
N ARG A 355 -18.02 -14.14 -34.67
CA ARG A 355 -17.79 -12.77 -34.17
C ARG A 355 -18.63 -12.46 -32.94
N LEU A 356 -19.88 -12.92 -32.91
CA LEU A 356 -20.77 -12.74 -31.77
C LEU A 356 -20.31 -13.58 -30.58
N THR A 357 -19.92 -14.84 -30.79
CA THR A 357 -19.34 -15.71 -29.73
C THR A 357 -18.10 -15.09 -29.10
N LYS A 358 -17.18 -14.51 -29.89
CA LYS A 358 -16.02 -13.78 -29.37
C LYS A 358 -16.44 -12.59 -28.51
N SER A 359 -17.38 -11.77 -28.98
CA SER A 359 -17.89 -10.62 -28.22
C SER A 359 -18.62 -11.02 -26.92
N LEU A 360 -19.27 -12.19 -26.88
CA LEU A 360 -19.83 -12.77 -25.66
C LEU A 360 -18.72 -13.21 -24.69
N GLN A 361 -17.68 -13.88 -25.18
CA GLN A 361 -16.56 -14.36 -24.38
C GLN A 361 -15.73 -13.20 -23.78
N ASP A 362 -15.48 -12.15 -24.56
CA ASP A 362 -14.86 -10.91 -24.08
C ASP A 362 -15.70 -10.30 -22.95
N ARG A 363 -17.02 -10.24 -23.13
CA ARG A 363 -17.96 -9.72 -22.12
C ARG A 363 -18.02 -10.59 -20.86
N GLU A 364 -18.02 -11.91 -21.00
CA GLU A 364 -17.98 -12.86 -19.89
C GLU A 364 -16.69 -12.68 -19.07
N SER A 365 -15.55 -12.55 -19.75
CA SER A 365 -14.26 -12.28 -19.09
C SER A 365 -14.27 -10.95 -18.32
N PHE A 366 -14.86 -9.88 -18.89
CA PHE A 366 -15.03 -8.60 -18.21
C PHE A 366 -15.93 -8.71 -16.96
N CYS A 367 -17.06 -9.41 -17.06
CA CYS A 367 -17.95 -9.65 -15.92
C CYS A 367 -17.24 -10.46 -14.81
N GLY A 368 -16.48 -11.50 -15.17
CA GLY A 368 -15.69 -12.28 -14.22
C GLY A 368 -14.56 -11.48 -13.55
N ILE A 369 -13.90 -10.57 -14.29
CA ILE A 369 -12.93 -9.62 -13.73
C ILE A 369 -13.63 -8.63 -12.79
N LEU A 370 -14.82 -8.13 -13.13
CA LEU A 370 -15.60 -7.22 -12.29
C LEU A 370 -16.05 -7.88 -10.98
N GLU A 371 -16.47 -9.15 -11.03
CA GLU A 371 -16.89 -9.92 -9.85
C GLU A 371 -15.71 -10.34 -8.97
N THR A 372 -14.60 -10.80 -9.55
CA THR A 372 -13.36 -11.09 -8.81
C THR A 372 -12.75 -9.82 -8.21
N PHE A 373 -12.87 -8.66 -8.87
CA PHE A 373 -12.53 -7.36 -8.32
C PHE A 373 -13.46 -6.96 -7.17
N ASN A 374 -14.79 -7.12 -7.29
CA ASN A 374 -15.76 -6.82 -6.22
C ASN A 374 -15.59 -7.71 -4.98
N THR A 375 -15.34 -9.01 -5.15
CA THR A 375 -15.04 -9.92 -4.04
C THR A 375 -13.68 -9.61 -3.38
N THR A 376 -12.65 -9.31 -4.17
CA THR A 376 -11.34 -8.83 -3.66
C THR A 376 -11.45 -7.49 -2.94
N TYR A 377 -12.27 -6.57 -3.46
CA TYR A 377 -12.55 -5.28 -2.84
C TYR A 377 -13.29 -5.45 -1.51
N ARG A 378 -14.37 -6.25 -1.47
CA ARG A 378 -15.12 -6.50 -0.23
C ARG A 378 -14.27 -7.17 0.85
N THR A 379 -13.45 -8.15 0.50
CA THR A 379 -12.56 -8.83 1.46
C THR A 379 -11.40 -7.96 1.96
N LYS A 380 -10.78 -7.13 1.09
CA LYS A 380 -9.64 -6.29 1.50
C LYS A 380 -10.04 -4.94 2.09
N VAL A 381 -11.14 -4.35 1.61
CA VAL A 381 -11.55 -2.96 1.91
C VAL A 381 -12.83 -2.95 2.75
N GLY A 382 -13.79 -3.81 2.46
CA GLY A 382 -15.07 -3.89 3.18
C GLY A 382 -14.89 -4.08 4.69
N ASP A 383 -14.10 -5.06 5.12
CA ASP A 383 -13.87 -5.36 6.54
C ASP A 383 -13.12 -4.23 7.28
N GLN A 384 -12.21 -3.51 6.60
CA GLN A 384 -11.48 -2.38 7.18
C GLN A 384 -12.37 -1.17 7.49
N PHE A 385 -13.42 -0.93 6.69
CA PHE A 385 -14.29 0.24 6.84
C PHE A 385 -15.67 -0.08 7.45
N SER A 386 -16.15 -1.32 7.37
CA SER A 386 -17.40 -1.78 8.00
C SER A 386 -17.28 -1.92 9.53
N SER A 387 -16.08 -2.27 10.03
CA SER A 387 -15.83 -2.57 11.44
C SER A 387 -15.79 -1.35 12.38
N ARG A 388 -15.93 -0.12 11.86
CA ARG A 388 -15.87 1.12 12.64
C ARG A 388 -17.27 1.75 12.83
N PRO A 389 -17.87 1.70 14.02
CA PRO A 389 -19.15 2.35 14.27
C PRO A 389 -19.04 3.86 14.07
N VAL A 390 -19.84 4.41 13.16
CA VAL A 390 -19.94 5.86 12.93
C VAL A 390 -20.69 6.49 14.11
N PRO A 391 -20.09 7.41 14.90
CA PRO A 391 -20.84 8.19 15.86
C PRO A 391 -21.83 9.07 15.10
N ARG A 392 -23.11 9.07 15.51
CA ARG A 392 -24.13 9.95 14.91
C ARG A 392 -23.64 11.39 14.90
N ARG A 393 -23.53 12.01 13.72
CA ARG A 393 -23.40 13.47 13.61
C ARG A 393 -24.76 14.09 13.90
N GLU A 394 -24.80 15.02 14.83
CA GLU A 394 -25.95 15.91 15.04
C GLU A 394 -25.87 17.12 14.09
N ASP A 395 -27.03 17.58 13.61
CA ASP A 395 -27.13 18.59 12.56
C ASP A 395 -26.85 20.02 13.03
N PHE A 396 -25.63 20.53 12.79
CA PHE A 396 -25.31 21.96 12.94
C PHE A 396 -25.32 22.72 11.61
N LYS A 397 -26.56 22.97 11.16
CA LYS A 397 -27.07 24.09 10.33
C LYS A 397 -26.05 24.93 9.53
N ARG A 398 -26.28 24.98 8.21
CA ARG A 398 -25.84 26.07 7.32
C ARG A 398 -26.07 27.45 7.95
N ARG A 399 -25.10 28.36 7.78
CA ARG A 399 -25.40 29.80 7.61
C ARG A 399 -24.61 30.35 6.43
N SER A 400 -25.34 30.89 5.46
CA SER A 400 -24.81 31.62 4.31
C SER A 400 -24.95 33.12 4.56
N ILE A 401 -23.90 33.88 4.30
CA ILE A 401 -23.92 35.34 4.06
C ILE A 401 -22.99 35.61 2.87
N GLN A 402 -23.32 36.61 2.05
CA GLN A 402 -22.78 36.86 0.70
C GLN A 402 -21.57 37.83 0.65
N PRO A 403 -20.92 38.02 -0.53
CA PRO A 403 -19.50 38.44 -0.62
C PRO A 403 -19.25 39.85 -1.25
N MET A 404 -17.97 40.10 -1.63
CA MET A 404 -17.43 41.20 -2.46
C MET A 404 -17.32 42.60 -1.83
N PRO A 405 -16.52 43.52 -2.42
CA PRO A 405 -15.46 43.36 -3.44
C PRO A 405 -14.06 43.36 -2.74
N ALA A 406 -12.88 43.44 -3.38
CA ALA A 406 -12.43 43.55 -4.78
C ALA A 406 -11.21 42.58 -4.96
N PHE A 407 -10.30 42.59 -5.95
CA PHE A 407 -9.91 43.48 -7.06
C PHE A 407 -9.46 42.63 -8.28
N THR A 408 -9.25 43.26 -9.43
CA THR A 408 -8.48 42.71 -10.57
C THR A 408 -7.40 43.72 -11.01
N PRO A 409 -6.23 43.22 -11.45
CA PRO A 409 -5.88 43.25 -12.88
C PRO A 409 -5.19 41.94 -13.32
N SER A 410 -4.94 41.62 -14.60
CA SER A 410 -5.46 42.05 -15.90
C SER A 410 -4.98 41.02 -16.94
N THR A 411 -5.71 40.78 -18.02
CA THR A 411 -5.45 39.68 -18.95
C THR A 411 -4.20 39.88 -19.82
N LYS A 412 -3.22 38.97 -19.73
CA LYS A 412 -2.25 38.66 -20.80
C LYS A 412 -1.99 37.16 -20.88
N ARG A 413 -2.11 36.59 -22.07
CA ARG A 413 -1.52 35.26 -22.41
C ARG A 413 -0.03 35.45 -22.64
N ILE A 414 0.83 34.75 -21.90
CA ILE A 414 2.17 34.30 -22.35
C ILE A 414 2.47 32.95 -21.68
N ASP A 415 2.29 31.88 -22.44
CA ASP A 415 3.20 30.75 -22.67
C ASP A 415 4.17 30.26 -21.57
N SER A 416 4.05 28.95 -21.26
CA SER A 416 5.08 27.94 -20.89
C SER A 416 6.18 28.18 -19.84
N LEU A 417 6.52 29.40 -19.42
CA LEU A 417 7.68 29.63 -18.54
C LEU A 417 7.48 29.23 -17.06
N SER A 418 6.25 29.06 -16.59
CA SER A 418 5.97 28.82 -15.17
C SER A 418 6.45 27.44 -14.69
N GLU A 419 6.24 26.39 -15.48
CA GLU A 419 6.72 25.03 -15.18
C GLU A 419 8.25 24.95 -15.25
N SER A 420 8.86 25.65 -16.21
CA SER A 420 10.32 25.77 -16.31
C SER A 420 10.95 26.36 -15.03
N HIS A 421 10.32 27.37 -14.41
CA HIS A 421 10.82 27.92 -13.14
C HIS A 421 10.67 26.94 -11.96
N ALA A 422 9.57 26.18 -11.91
CA ALA A 422 9.36 25.15 -10.89
C ALA A 422 10.37 23.99 -11.04
N LEU A 423 10.57 23.50 -12.26
CA LEU A 423 11.58 22.48 -12.57
C LEU A 423 13.00 22.99 -12.31
N ALA A 424 13.35 24.22 -12.70
CA ALA A 424 14.66 24.80 -12.39
C ALA A 424 14.89 24.94 -10.88
N ALA A 425 13.86 25.23 -10.08
CA ALA A 425 13.96 25.25 -8.62
C ALA A 425 14.18 23.85 -8.04
N VAL A 426 13.52 22.81 -8.57
CA VAL A 426 13.71 21.40 -8.17
C VAL A 426 15.10 20.89 -8.58
N LEU A 427 15.52 21.12 -9.83
CA LEU A 427 16.84 20.72 -10.36
C LEU A 427 17.97 21.38 -9.58
N ARG A 428 17.85 22.67 -9.23
CA ARG A 428 18.82 23.38 -8.39
C ARG A 428 18.86 22.83 -6.96
N ARG A 429 17.74 22.32 -6.44
CA ARG A 429 17.67 21.62 -5.14
C ARG A 429 18.27 20.22 -5.20
N ALA A 430 18.36 19.62 -6.39
CA ALA A 430 19.04 18.37 -6.68
C ALA A 430 20.50 18.55 -7.17
N GLY A 431 21.04 19.77 -7.15
CA GLY A 431 22.43 20.07 -7.53
C GLY A 431 22.72 20.08 -9.03
N LEU A 432 21.70 20.09 -9.90
CA LEU A 432 21.86 20.02 -11.35
C LEU A 432 21.89 21.41 -12.02
N PRO A 433 22.82 21.67 -12.96
CA PRO A 433 22.77 22.87 -13.80
C PRO A 433 21.61 22.79 -14.78
N SER A 434 20.82 23.85 -14.91
CA SER A 434 19.57 23.86 -15.71
C SER A 434 19.79 23.81 -17.23
N GLU A 435 21.04 23.83 -17.68
CA GLU A 435 21.43 23.97 -19.10
C GLU A 435 21.50 22.60 -19.81
N SER A 436 21.79 21.51 -19.09
CA SER A 436 22.02 20.17 -19.66
C SER A 436 20.74 19.36 -19.95
N VAL A 437 19.55 19.91 -19.65
CA VAL A 437 18.25 19.31 -19.97
C VAL A 437 17.69 19.85 -21.31
N SER A 438 18.28 20.92 -21.84
CA SER A 438 17.74 21.70 -22.97
C SER A 438 18.46 21.46 -24.31
N GLN A 439 19.46 20.58 -24.36
CA GLN A 439 20.20 20.26 -25.59
C GLN A 439 19.64 18.99 -26.25
N PRO A 440 19.09 19.06 -27.48
CA PRO A 440 18.55 17.90 -28.19
C PRO A 440 19.65 17.20 -29.02
N GLU A 441 20.54 16.46 -28.36
CA GLU A 441 21.63 15.74 -29.06
C GLU A 441 21.86 14.33 -28.49
N GLY A 442 21.35 13.32 -29.19
CA GLY A 442 21.51 11.89 -28.90
C GLY A 442 20.60 11.34 -27.80
N GLU A 443 19.70 10.40 -28.16
CA GLU A 443 18.66 9.83 -27.29
C GLU A 443 19.18 9.19 -25.98
N ASN A 444 20.45 8.80 -25.93
CA ASN A 444 21.08 8.20 -24.75
C ASN A 444 22.01 9.16 -23.96
N ALA A 445 22.29 10.37 -24.46
CA ALA A 445 23.24 11.29 -23.82
C ALA A 445 22.71 11.81 -22.47
N GLY A 446 21.48 12.36 -22.46
CA GLY A 446 20.84 12.88 -21.26
C GLY A 446 20.65 11.81 -20.16
N ILE A 447 20.32 10.58 -20.55
CA ILE A 447 20.15 9.45 -19.61
C ILE A 447 21.47 9.13 -18.91
N ASN A 448 22.58 9.08 -19.65
CA ASN A 448 23.91 8.82 -19.08
C ASN A 448 24.37 9.96 -18.15
N VAL A 449 24.08 11.23 -18.48
CA VAL A 449 24.36 12.38 -17.60
C VAL A 449 23.53 12.31 -16.31
N LEU A 450 22.24 11.99 -16.40
CA LEU A 450 21.37 11.81 -15.23
C LEU A 450 21.79 10.61 -14.36
N PHE A 451 22.23 9.51 -14.97
CA PHE A 451 22.75 8.34 -14.24
C PHE A 451 24.08 8.66 -13.54
N GLY A 452 25.00 9.35 -14.21
CA GLY A 452 26.24 9.86 -13.62
C GLY A 452 25.98 10.79 -12.43
N ALA A 453 25.04 11.75 -12.57
CA ALA A 453 24.65 12.65 -11.51
C ALA A 453 23.95 11.95 -10.34
N ARG A 454 23.11 10.93 -10.60
CA ARG A 454 22.52 10.07 -9.56
C ARG A 454 23.61 9.36 -8.76
N ASN A 455 24.59 8.76 -9.43
CA ASN A 455 25.67 8.04 -8.77
C ASN A 455 26.59 8.98 -7.98
N HIS A 456 26.86 10.17 -8.52
CA HIS A 456 27.54 11.25 -7.78
C HIS A 456 26.76 11.66 -6.52
N MET A 457 25.43 11.84 -6.61
CA MET A 457 24.59 12.18 -5.46
C MET A 457 24.57 11.07 -4.40
N VAL A 458 24.52 9.80 -4.80
CA VAL A 458 24.63 8.66 -3.87
C VAL A 458 26.00 8.63 -3.19
N GLY A 459 27.08 8.85 -3.95
CA GLY A 459 28.43 8.96 -3.40
C GLY A 459 28.59 10.14 -2.43
N CYS A 460 28.02 11.31 -2.75
CA CYS A 460 27.97 12.45 -1.83
C CYS A 460 27.20 12.12 -0.55
N LEU A 461 26.04 11.47 -0.65
CA LEU A 461 25.25 11.08 0.53
C LEU A 461 26.00 10.07 1.41
N GLN A 462 26.64 9.05 0.82
CA GLN A 462 27.49 8.12 1.56
C GLN A 462 28.66 8.85 2.24
N ASN A 463 29.34 9.75 1.53
CA ASN A 463 30.43 10.55 2.09
C ASN A 463 29.95 11.50 3.21
N TYR A 464 28.74 12.06 3.12
CA TYR A 464 28.15 12.88 4.19
C TYR A 464 27.76 12.06 5.42
N CYS A 465 27.22 10.84 5.25
CA CYS A 465 27.02 9.93 6.38
C CYS A 465 28.35 9.59 7.05
N ILE A 466 29.34 9.09 6.29
CA ILE A 466 30.67 8.75 6.80
C ILE A 466 31.34 9.94 7.52
N ALA A 467 31.22 11.16 6.98
CA ALA A 467 31.76 12.37 7.59
C ALA A 467 31.00 12.86 8.84
N ALA A 468 29.73 12.49 9.02
CA ALA A 468 28.94 12.78 10.22
C ALA A 468 29.13 11.70 11.30
N ASP A 469 29.22 10.43 10.89
CA ASP A 469 29.36 9.28 11.77
C ASP A 469 30.78 9.18 12.35
N ALA A 470 31.83 9.48 11.56
CA ALA A 470 33.22 9.41 12.01
C ALA A 470 33.53 10.23 13.30
N PRO A 471 33.19 11.53 13.41
CA PRO A 471 33.40 12.28 14.65
C PRO A 471 32.52 11.75 15.79
N LEU A 472 31.26 11.39 15.51
CA LEU A 472 30.33 10.86 16.51
C LEU A 472 30.85 9.55 17.14
N VAL A 473 31.35 8.63 16.31
CA VAL A 473 31.97 7.37 16.75
C VAL A 473 33.23 7.65 17.58
N SER A 474 34.05 8.64 17.21
CA SER A 474 35.26 8.98 17.98
C SER A 474 34.95 9.51 19.39
N GLU A 475 33.90 10.31 19.55
CA GLU A 475 33.45 10.81 20.86
C GLU A 475 32.65 9.76 21.65
N MET A 476 31.95 8.86 20.96
CA MET A 476 31.27 7.73 21.63
C MET A 476 32.30 6.75 22.22
N ILE A 477 33.39 6.45 21.48
CA ILE A 477 34.49 5.61 21.98
C ILE A 477 35.25 6.30 23.13
N SER A 478 35.42 7.63 23.09
CA SER A 478 36.05 8.39 24.20
C SER A 478 35.18 8.34 25.47
N SER A 479 33.88 8.54 25.31
CA SER A 479 32.86 8.48 26.37
C SER A 479 32.68 7.09 26.97
N ASP A 480 32.62 6.04 26.14
CA ASP A 480 32.54 4.65 26.59
C ASP A 480 33.80 4.25 27.36
N ARG A 481 35.00 4.63 26.89
CA ARG A 481 36.25 4.35 27.60
C ARG A 481 36.33 5.09 28.93
N ALA A 482 35.86 6.35 29.00
CA ALA A 482 35.74 7.08 30.26
C ALA A 482 34.73 6.40 31.21
N SER A 483 33.60 5.93 30.69
CA SER A 483 32.55 5.23 31.45
C SER A 483 33.01 3.86 31.95
N GLN A 484 33.80 3.13 31.17
CA GLN A 484 34.47 1.90 31.59
C GLN A 484 35.52 2.17 32.67
N LEU A 485 36.31 3.24 32.56
CA LEU A 485 37.28 3.62 33.59
C LEU A 485 36.59 4.05 34.90
N LEU A 486 35.49 4.80 34.82
CA LEU A 486 34.71 5.19 36.00
C LEU A 486 34.02 3.98 36.67
N SER A 487 33.34 3.13 35.89
CA SER A 487 32.66 1.94 36.43
C SER A 487 33.64 0.91 37.00
N SER A 488 34.77 0.66 36.35
CA SER A 488 35.83 -0.19 36.92
C SER A 488 36.44 0.41 38.18
N SER A 489 36.67 1.73 38.24
CA SER A 489 37.18 2.43 39.44
C SER A 489 36.19 2.39 40.61
N LEU A 490 34.89 2.51 40.33
CA LEU A 490 33.83 2.42 41.36
C LEU A 490 33.62 0.97 41.85
N ASN A 491 33.83 -0.03 40.98
CA ASN A 491 33.56 -1.43 41.29
C ASN A 491 34.77 -2.21 41.86
N VAL A 492 35.96 -1.63 42.01
CA VAL A 492 37.17 -2.33 42.50
C VAL A 492 36.93 -3.10 43.81
N ASN A 493 36.11 -2.53 44.71
CA ASN A 493 35.81 -3.09 46.03
C ASN A 493 34.41 -3.74 46.11
N SER A 494 33.77 -4.02 44.97
CA SER A 494 32.42 -4.61 44.88
C SER A 494 32.49 -6.05 44.36
N HIS A 495 31.92 -7.00 45.12
CA HIS A 495 31.76 -8.38 44.65
C HIS A 495 30.58 -8.55 43.67
N VAL A 496 29.85 -7.48 43.33
CA VAL A 496 28.75 -7.51 42.37
C VAL A 496 29.28 -7.14 40.98
N LYS A 497 29.39 -8.13 40.10
CA LYS A 497 29.67 -7.91 38.67
C LYS A 497 28.45 -7.24 38.03
N THR A 498 28.41 -5.92 38.02
CA THR A 498 27.36 -5.15 37.33
C THR A 498 27.56 -5.26 35.81
N LEU A 499 26.99 -6.32 35.22
CA LEU A 499 26.76 -6.38 33.78
C LEU A 499 25.82 -5.22 33.41
N LEU A 500 26.29 -4.36 32.50
CA LEU A 500 25.53 -3.24 31.97
C LEU A 500 24.64 -3.67 30.79
N THR A 501 24.88 -4.87 30.27
CA THR A 501 23.94 -5.65 29.46
C THR A 501 22.96 -6.38 30.38
N ASN A 502 21.67 -6.25 30.05
CA ASN A 502 20.61 -7.08 30.60
C ASN A 502 20.62 -8.40 29.80
N ASP A 503 20.67 -9.56 30.46
CA ASP A 503 20.78 -10.87 29.79
C ASP A 503 19.70 -11.06 28.70
N ILE A 504 18.50 -10.49 28.93
CA ILE A 504 17.40 -10.45 27.97
C ILE A 504 17.84 -9.83 26.63
N HIS A 505 18.53 -8.69 26.65
CA HIS A 505 18.97 -8.00 25.43
C HIS A 505 20.12 -8.72 24.73
N GLU A 506 20.98 -9.47 25.44
CA GLU A 506 21.96 -10.36 24.79
C GLU A 506 21.27 -11.56 24.11
N THR A 507 20.20 -12.11 24.71
CA THR A 507 19.39 -13.13 24.03
C THR A 507 18.63 -12.57 22.82
N GLU A 508 18.03 -11.38 22.92
CA GLU A 508 17.34 -10.71 21.80
C GLU A 508 18.31 -10.35 20.66
N LEU A 509 19.54 -9.91 20.97
CA LEU A 509 20.59 -9.66 19.98
C LEU A 509 21.06 -10.94 19.29
N SER A 510 21.23 -12.03 20.05
CA SER A 510 21.61 -13.34 19.50
C SER A 510 20.51 -13.90 18.56
N ASP A 511 19.25 -13.79 18.99
CA ASP A 511 18.06 -14.22 18.24
C ASP A 511 17.79 -13.33 17.00
N LEU A 512 18.22 -12.07 17.03
CA LEU A 512 18.21 -11.16 15.87
C LEU A 512 19.40 -11.41 14.93
N GLN A 513 20.59 -11.70 15.44
CA GLN A 513 21.76 -12.10 14.65
C GLN A 513 21.45 -13.38 13.87
N GLN A 514 20.89 -14.41 14.52
CA GLN A 514 20.53 -15.66 13.85
C GLN A 514 19.50 -15.44 12.72
N LYS A 515 18.55 -14.52 12.90
CA LYS A 515 17.61 -14.12 11.83
C LYS A 515 18.30 -13.35 10.71
N LEU A 516 19.30 -12.52 11.03
CA LEU A 516 20.08 -11.78 10.03
C LEU A 516 20.96 -12.73 9.20
N GLU A 517 21.59 -13.71 9.85
CA GLU A 517 22.35 -14.78 9.20
C GLU A 517 21.44 -15.59 8.26
N HIS A 518 20.25 -15.99 8.71
CA HIS A 518 19.31 -16.74 7.86
C HIS A 518 18.76 -15.92 6.69
N VAL A 519 18.58 -14.60 6.85
CA VAL A 519 18.28 -13.68 5.74
C VAL A 519 19.47 -13.54 4.79
N GLN A 520 20.71 -13.52 5.31
CA GLN A 520 21.92 -13.47 4.50
C GLN A 520 22.14 -14.77 3.71
N GLU A 521 21.88 -15.93 4.30
CA GLU A 521 21.82 -17.24 3.61
C GLU A 521 20.77 -17.20 2.50
N GLY A 522 19.56 -16.72 2.79
CA GLY A 522 18.50 -16.57 1.78
C GLY A 522 18.87 -15.62 0.63
N ILE A 523 19.61 -14.54 0.91
CA ILE A 523 20.12 -13.62 -0.12
C ILE A 523 21.26 -14.26 -0.94
N GLN A 524 22.11 -15.10 -0.33
CA GLN A 524 23.15 -15.85 -1.05
C GLN A 524 22.57 -17.01 -1.87
N LEU A 525 21.43 -17.59 -1.46
CA LEU A 525 20.69 -18.58 -2.24
C LEU A 525 19.88 -17.97 -3.40
N LEU A 526 19.64 -16.65 -3.38
CA LEU A 526 18.95 -15.93 -4.45
C LEU A 526 19.91 -15.72 -5.63
N ASP A 527 19.79 -16.54 -6.66
CA ASP A 527 20.55 -16.36 -7.90
C ASP A 527 20.14 -15.05 -8.62
N LEU A 528 20.96 -14.02 -8.42
CA LEU A 528 20.89 -12.72 -9.10
C LEU A 528 21.02 -12.86 -10.64
N GLY A 529 21.53 -13.99 -11.13
CA GLY A 529 21.48 -14.39 -12.53
C GLY A 529 20.04 -14.47 -13.08
N VAL A 530 19.08 -15.00 -12.31
CA VAL A 530 17.67 -15.12 -12.75
C VAL A 530 16.99 -13.75 -12.86
N ILE A 531 17.37 -12.78 -12.02
CA ILE A 531 16.82 -11.41 -12.05
C ILE A 531 17.49 -10.56 -13.15
N SER A 532 18.75 -10.83 -13.47
CA SER A 532 19.50 -10.14 -14.54
C SER A 532 19.34 -10.77 -15.92
N GLN A 533 18.91 -12.03 -16.00
CA GLN A 533 18.47 -12.69 -17.23
C GLN A 533 17.19 -12.02 -17.74
N ARG A 534 17.35 -11.04 -18.63
CA ARG A 534 16.22 -10.37 -19.29
C ARG A 534 15.30 -11.41 -19.92
N ASP A 535 14.02 -11.32 -19.56
CA ASP A 535 12.99 -12.16 -20.14
C ASP A 535 12.86 -11.87 -21.65
N ARG A 536 13.35 -12.82 -22.44
CA ARG A 536 13.38 -12.74 -23.91
C ARG A 536 11.97 -12.69 -24.51
N SER A 537 10.95 -13.19 -23.80
CA SER A 537 9.55 -13.04 -24.21
C SER A 537 9.07 -11.60 -24.03
N ARG A 538 9.54 -10.91 -22.98
CA ARG A 538 9.25 -9.49 -22.72
C ARG A 538 10.00 -8.57 -23.70
N GLU A 539 11.24 -8.89 -24.08
CA GLU A 539 11.92 -8.16 -25.16
C GLU A 539 11.18 -8.34 -26.50
N MET A 540 10.81 -9.56 -26.90
CA MET A 540 9.99 -9.78 -28.12
C MET A 540 8.59 -9.15 -28.05
N PHE A 541 8.01 -8.98 -26.86
CA PHE A 541 6.75 -8.26 -26.67
C PHE A 541 6.95 -6.76 -26.89
N VAL A 542 7.99 -6.16 -26.29
CA VAL A 542 8.33 -4.74 -26.50
C VAL A 542 8.72 -4.48 -27.96
N GLU A 543 9.41 -5.40 -28.63
CA GLU A 543 9.76 -5.29 -30.06
C GLU A 543 8.54 -5.40 -30.99
N ARG A 544 7.48 -6.12 -30.58
CA ARG A 544 6.22 -6.21 -31.34
C ARG A 544 5.23 -5.06 -31.12
N TRP A 545 5.31 -4.37 -29.99
CA TRP A 545 4.34 -3.33 -29.59
C TRP A 545 4.94 -1.94 -29.36
N GLY A 546 6.26 -1.81 -29.31
CA GLY A 546 6.99 -0.56 -29.16
C GLY A 546 7.32 0.11 -30.49
N LEU A 547 6.29 0.58 -31.20
CA LEU A 547 6.42 1.41 -32.41
C LEU A 547 5.61 2.71 -32.29
N THR A 548 6.12 3.62 -31.45
CA THR A 548 5.82 5.06 -31.43
C THR A 548 7.04 5.82 -30.94
#